data_AF-A0A2K8LZX2-F1
#
_entry.id   AF-A0A2K8LZX2-F1
#
_cell.length_a   1.000
_cell.length_b   1.000
_cell.length_c   1.000
_cell.angle_alpha   90.00
_cell.angle_beta   90.00
_cell.angle_gamma   90.00
#
_symmetry.space_group_name_H-M   'P 1'
#
loop_
_entity.id
_entity.type
_entity.pdbx_description
1 polymer ?
#
loop_
_entity_poly.entity_id
_entity_poly.type
_entity_poly.pdbx_seq_one_letter_code
_entity_poly.pdbx_strand_id
1 'polypeptide(L)'
;MLHLAIGRSGFTWMIAEPPDNLWGIVDLAGGMQVRISPKVPCGYMLDVINYEWIHTRQYAKYGNRTIQAYGDGLEPVADCGSRLLGSTYTPYLGLRGSGCTEYERASARSLLGSTTGGKAPC
;
A
#
# COMPACT_ATOMS: atom_id res chain seq x y z
N MET A 1 -14.28 17.64 -13.81
CA MET A 1 -13.85 16.48 -13.00
C MET A 1 -12.63 16.93 -12.22
N LEU A 2 -12.75 17.09 -10.90
CA LEU A 2 -11.70 17.69 -10.05
C LEU A 2 -10.75 16.59 -9.60
N HIS A 3 -9.49 16.61 -10.04
CA HIS A 3 -8.46 15.68 -9.60
C HIS A 3 -7.64 16.33 -8.48
N LEU A 4 -7.82 15.87 -7.24
CA LEU A 4 -6.94 16.23 -6.12
C LEU A 4 -5.77 15.25 -6.10
N ALA A 5 -4.58 15.73 -6.49
CA ALA A 5 -3.33 14.98 -6.46
C ALA A 5 -2.49 15.42 -5.24
N ILE A 6 -2.21 14.49 -4.32
CA ILE A 6 -1.24 14.71 -3.23
C ILE A 6 -0.05 13.81 -3.50
N GLY A 7 1.12 14.41 -3.73
CA GLY A 7 2.37 13.67 -3.90
C GLY A 7 2.85 13.10 -2.57
N ARG A 8 2.93 11.78 -2.42
CA ARG A 8 3.53 11.13 -1.24
C ARG A 8 4.43 9.99 -1.67
N SER A 9 5.68 9.99 -1.20
CA SER A 9 6.71 8.99 -1.56
C SER A 9 7.03 8.93 -3.07
N GLY A 10 6.85 10.03 -3.79
CA GLY A 10 7.00 10.08 -5.25
C GLY A 10 5.78 9.59 -6.04
N PHE A 11 4.76 9.06 -5.36
CA PHE A 11 3.51 8.64 -6.00
C PHE A 11 2.50 9.78 -6.04
N THR A 12 1.75 9.85 -7.14
CA THR A 12 0.56 10.69 -7.27
C THR A 12 -0.66 9.94 -6.73
N TRP A 13 -1.23 10.42 -5.63
CA TRP A 13 -2.45 9.85 -5.06
C TRP A 13 -3.69 10.54 -5.60
N MET A 14 -4.67 9.78 -6.06
CA MET A 14 -5.91 10.33 -6.61
C MET A 14 -7.13 9.49 -6.25
N ILE A 15 -8.28 10.17 -6.13
CA ILE A 15 -9.58 9.52 -6.10
C ILE A 15 -10.06 9.34 -7.54
N ALA A 16 -10.01 8.11 -8.02
CA ALA A 16 -10.38 7.72 -9.38
C ALA A 16 -10.63 6.21 -9.41
N GLU A 17 -11.51 5.75 -10.31
CA GLU A 17 -11.77 4.32 -10.46
C GLU A 17 -10.49 3.57 -10.90
N PRO A 18 -10.02 2.59 -10.13
CA PRO A 18 -8.96 1.69 -10.57
C PRO A 18 -9.51 0.68 -11.59
N PRO A 19 -8.62 -0.02 -12.34
CA PRO A 19 -9.04 -1.14 -13.18
C PRO A 19 -9.66 -2.28 -12.33
N ASP A 20 -10.35 -3.19 -13.02
CA ASP A 20 -10.84 -4.47 -12.47
C ASP A 20 -11.77 -4.37 -11.25
N ASN A 21 -12.45 -3.23 -11.07
CA ASN A 21 -13.36 -2.96 -9.95
C ASN A 21 -12.69 -3.08 -8.56
N LEU A 22 -11.38 -2.85 -8.49
CA LEU A 22 -10.66 -2.81 -7.22
C LEU A 22 -11.06 -1.59 -6.38
N TRP A 23 -10.78 -1.63 -5.09
CA TRP A 23 -10.97 -0.49 -4.19
C TRP A 23 -9.77 0.46 -4.18
N GLY A 24 -8.58 -0.09 -4.38
CA GLY A 24 -7.32 0.64 -4.47
C GLY A 24 -6.38 -0.07 -5.45
N ILE A 25 -5.41 0.67 -5.99
CA ILE A 25 -4.26 0.10 -6.70
C ILE A 25 -3.06 1.05 -6.63
N VAL A 26 -1.87 0.48 -6.50
CA VAL A 26 -0.60 1.14 -6.79
C VAL A 26 -0.05 0.67 -8.14
N ASP A 27 0.24 1.61 -9.03
CA ASP A 27 0.97 1.34 -10.26
C ASP A 27 2.47 1.15 -9.98
N LEU A 28 2.85 -0.12 -9.80
CA LEU A 28 4.23 -0.57 -9.61
C LEU A 28 5.00 -0.73 -10.93
N ALA A 29 4.36 -0.56 -12.09
CA ALA A 29 4.96 -0.71 -13.41
C ALA A 29 5.60 0.60 -13.95
N GLY A 30 5.60 1.66 -13.14
CA GLY A 30 6.36 2.89 -13.39
C GLY A 30 5.51 4.14 -13.59
N GLY A 31 4.18 4.04 -13.62
CA GLY A 31 3.31 5.23 -13.67
C GLY A 31 3.21 6.00 -12.35
N MET A 32 3.77 5.44 -11.26
CA MET A 32 3.88 6.06 -9.93
C MET A 32 2.57 6.71 -9.46
N GLN A 33 1.47 5.97 -9.62
CA GLN A 33 0.14 6.42 -9.24
C GLN A 33 -0.46 5.50 -8.19
N VAL A 34 -1.21 6.10 -7.26
CA VAL A 34 -2.14 5.38 -6.39
C VAL A 34 -3.55 5.86 -6.69
N ARG A 35 -4.44 4.94 -7.05
CA ARG A 35 -5.84 5.25 -7.33
C ARG A 35 -6.73 4.58 -6.31
N ILE A 36 -7.57 5.36 -5.65
CA ILE A 36 -8.58 4.86 -4.72
C ILE A 36 -9.97 5.09 -5.32
N SER A 37 -10.79 4.04 -5.39
CA SER A 37 -12.13 4.13 -5.95
C SER A 37 -13.00 5.08 -5.12
N PRO A 38 -13.78 5.99 -5.74
CA PRO A 38 -14.77 6.80 -5.02
C PRO A 38 -15.92 5.95 -4.43
N LYS A 39 -16.03 4.67 -4.79
CA LYS A 39 -17.06 3.74 -4.30
C LYS A 39 -16.67 3.03 -3.01
N VAL A 40 -15.44 3.21 -2.50
CA VAL A 40 -15.04 2.64 -1.22
C VAL A 40 -15.98 3.16 -0.12
N PRO A 41 -16.67 2.28 0.63
CA PRO A 41 -17.51 2.72 1.73
C PRO A 41 -16.68 3.51 2.74
N CYS A 42 -17.22 4.60 3.30
CA CYS A 42 -16.46 5.53 4.14
C CYS A 42 -15.73 4.84 5.31
N GLY A 43 -16.33 3.79 5.90
CA GLY A 43 -15.73 3.01 6.98
C GLY A 43 -14.45 2.25 6.61
N TYR A 44 -14.22 1.99 5.32
CA TYR A 44 -13.05 1.25 4.82
C TYR A 44 -12.03 2.15 4.12
N MET A 45 -12.33 3.45 3.95
CA MET A 45 -11.46 4.37 3.19
C MET A 45 -10.04 4.41 3.74
N LEU A 46 -9.90 4.51 5.07
CA LEU A 46 -8.58 4.50 5.70
C LEU A 46 -7.88 3.15 5.61
N ASP A 47 -8.61 2.03 5.65
CA ASP A 47 -8.03 0.70 5.51
C ASP A 47 -7.39 0.54 4.11
N VAL A 48 -8.10 0.95 3.06
CA VAL A 48 -7.61 0.90 1.68
C VAL A 48 -6.42 1.86 1.50
N ILE A 49 -6.49 3.08 2.02
CA ILE A 49 -5.37 4.04 1.94
C ILE A 49 -4.12 3.47 2.62
N ASN A 50 -4.27 2.89 3.81
CA ASN A 50 -3.15 2.30 4.54
C ASN A 50 -2.56 1.11 3.77
N TYR A 51 -3.42 0.26 3.21
CA TYR A 51 -3.02 -0.89 2.39
C TYR A 51 -2.17 -0.46 1.17
N GLU A 52 -2.69 0.44 0.33
CA GLU A 52 -1.97 0.93 -0.84
C GLU A 52 -0.69 1.67 -0.45
N TRP A 53 -0.70 2.37 0.69
CA TRP A 53 0.49 3.08 1.15
C TRP A 53 1.63 2.09 1.46
N ILE A 54 1.34 0.89 1.97
CA ILE A 54 2.38 -0.13 2.17
C ILE A 54 2.97 -0.60 0.83
N HIS A 55 2.18 -0.75 -0.22
CA HIS A 55 2.71 -1.04 -1.56
C HIS A 55 3.67 0.05 -2.06
N THR A 56 3.37 1.33 -1.78
CA THR A 56 4.33 2.41 -2.10
C THR A 56 5.65 2.27 -1.33
N ARG A 57 5.62 1.74 -0.10
CA ARG A 57 6.82 1.46 0.70
C ARG A 57 7.59 0.26 0.18
N GLN A 58 6.90 -0.79 -0.25
CA GLN A 58 7.52 -1.94 -0.91
C GLN A 58 8.26 -1.48 -2.18
N TYR A 59 7.62 -0.63 -2.98
CA TYR A 59 8.25 -0.01 -4.15
C TYR A 59 9.43 0.88 -3.79
N ALA A 60 9.31 1.73 -2.75
CA ALA A 60 10.44 2.56 -2.32
C ALA A 60 11.68 1.72 -1.92
N LYS A 61 11.47 0.50 -1.43
CA LYS A 61 12.54 -0.41 -1.01
C LYS A 61 13.17 -1.19 -2.17
N TYR A 62 12.37 -1.67 -3.13
CA TYR A 62 12.85 -2.59 -4.18
C TYR A 62 12.68 -2.08 -5.62
N GLY A 63 11.99 -0.97 -5.81
CA GLY A 63 11.63 -0.41 -7.12
C GLY A 63 10.91 -1.43 -7.99
N ASN A 64 11.31 -1.51 -9.26
CA ASN A 64 10.76 -2.46 -10.24
C ASN A 64 10.95 -3.94 -9.88
N ARG A 65 11.76 -4.25 -8.85
CA ARG A 65 11.95 -5.63 -8.36
C ARG A 65 10.99 -6.01 -7.24
N THR A 66 10.02 -5.17 -6.90
CA THR A 66 9.08 -5.39 -5.79
C THR A 66 8.35 -6.73 -5.89
N ILE A 67 7.76 -7.03 -7.05
CA ILE A 67 7.04 -8.30 -7.27
C ILE A 67 7.99 -9.49 -7.12
N GLN A 68 9.21 -9.41 -7.66
CA GLN A 68 10.21 -10.47 -7.52
C GLN A 68 10.68 -10.65 -6.06
N ALA A 69 10.82 -9.55 -5.31
CA ALA A 69 11.33 -9.57 -3.95
C ALA A 69 10.34 -10.16 -2.95
N TYR A 70 9.04 -9.96 -3.17
CA TYR A 70 7.99 -10.43 -2.26
C TYR A 70 7.25 -11.67 -2.74
N GLY A 71 7.12 -11.88 -4.06
CA GLY A 71 6.31 -12.98 -4.62
C GLY A 71 4.91 -13.02 -4.01
N ASP A 72 4.48 -14.19 -3.57
CA ASP A 72 3.20 -14.41 -2.89
C ASP A 72 3.06 -13.65 -1.56
N GLY A 73 4.16 -13.15 -1.02
CA GLY A 73 4.19 -12.31 0.19
C GLY A 73 3.80 -10.85 -0.04
N LEU A 74 3.61 -10.40 -1.29
CA LEU A 74 3.34 -8.99 -1.61
C LEU A 74 2.09 -8.47 -0.87
N GLU A 75 0.96 -9.15 -1.07
CA GLU A 75 -0.34 -8.75 -0.52
C GLU A 75 -0.45 -9.01 0.99
N PRO A 76 0.00 -10.17 1.52
CA PRO A 76 -0.01 -10.40 2.96
C PRO A 76 0.87 -9.40 3.73
N VAL A 77 2.03 -9.00 3.20
CA VAL A 77 2.87 -7.97 3.83
C VAL A 77 2.15 -6.61 3.85
N ALA A 78 1.42 -6.26 2.78
CA ALA A 78 0.64 -5.03 2.74
C ALA A 78 -0.48 -5.02 3.79
N ASP A 79 -1.22 -6.12 3.92
CA ASP A 79 -2.23 -6.29 4.98
C ASP A 79 -1.63 -6.23 6.39
N CYS A 80 -0.47 -6.84 6.59
CA CYS A 80 0.21 -6.80 7.88
C CYS A 80 0.68 -5.38 8.23
N GLY A 81 1.20 -4.66 7.25
CA GLY A 81 1.56 -3.25 7.39
C GLY A 81 0.35 -2.37 7.67
N SER A 82 -0.77 -2.58 6.97
CA SER A 82 -1.99 -1.80 7.17
C SER A 82 -2.59 -2.03 8.57
N ARG A 83 -2.55 -3.25 9.10
CA ARG A 83 -2.94 -3.55 10.49
C ARG A 83 -2.07 -2.84 11.51
N LEU A 84 -0.76 -2.78 11.28
CA LEU A 84 0.16 -2.04 12.16
C LEU A 84 -0.12 -0.53 12.15
N LEU A 85 -0.76 -0.01 11.10
CA LEU A 85 -1.25 1.37 11.01
C LEU A 85 -2.67 1.54 11.58
N GLY A 86 -3.29 0.48 12.11
CA GLY A 86 -4.62 0.52 12.71
C GLY A 86 -5.76 0.09 11.80
N SER A 87 -5.48 -0.45 10.60
CA SER A 87 -6.52 -0.94 9.71
C SER A 87 -7.22 -2.17 10.29
N THR A 88 -8.55 -2.23 10.16
CA THR A 88 -9.37 -3.34 10.67
C THR A 88 -9.80 -4.29 9.55
N TYR A 89 -9.91 -3.78 8.32
CA TYR A 89 -10.17 -4.56 7.12
C TYR A 89 -8.86 -4.94 6.42
N THR A 90 -8.66 -6.24 6.22
CA THR A 90 -7.48 -6.83 5.54
C THR A 90 -7.93 -8.06 4.73
N PRO A 91 -8.24 -7.90 3.44
CA PRO A 91 -8.91 -8.94 2.67
C PRO A 91 -8.04 -10.19 2.49
N TYR A 92 -6.73 -10.06 2.30
CA TYR A 92 -5.85 -11.20 2.01
C TYR A 92 -5.60 -12.05 3.26
N LEU A 93 -5.40 -11.44 4.42
CA LEU A 93 -5.34 -12.17 5.70
C LEU A 93 -6.69 -12.75 6.10
N GLY A 94 -7.78 -12.02 5.82
CA GLY A 94 -9.15 -12.48 6.06
C GLY A 94 -9.48 -13.75 5.27
N LEU A 95 -9.17 -13.75 3.97
CA LEU A 95 -9.33 -14.91 3.09
C LEU A 95 -8.41 -16.07 3.46
N ARG A 96 -7.18 -15.77 3.88
CA ARG A 96 -6.23 -16.80 4.36
C ARG A 96 -6.64 -17.42 5.69
N GLY A 97 -7.54 -16.79 6.44
CA GLY A 97 -8.03 -17.27 7.73
C GLY A 97 -6.94 -17.36 8.83
N SER A 98 -5.75 -16.79 8.59
CA SER A 98 -4.63 -16.82 9.51
C SER A 98 -4.01 -15.43 9.63
N GLY A 99 -3.42 -15.16 10.80
CA GLY A 99 -2.69 -13.92 11.02
C GLY A 99 -1.42 -13.82 10.18
N CYS A 100 -0.71 -12.70 10.34
CA CYS A 100 0.59 -12.49 9.70
C CYS A 100 1.60 -13.56 10.12
N THR A 101 2.39 -14.09 9.18
CA THR A 101 3.57 -14.90 9.48
C THR A 101 4.67 -14.05 10.11
N GLU A 102 5.71 -14.69 10.66
CA GLU A 102 6.86 -13.94 11.19
C GLU A 102 7.55 -13.09 10.13
N TYR A 103 7.77 -13.66 8.94
CA TYR A 103 8.32 -12.97 7.78
C TYR A 103 7.49 -11.73 7.40
N GLU A 104 6.16 -11.86 7.34
CA GLU A 104 5.28 -10.76 6.97
C GLU A 104 5.31 -9.63 8.00
N ARG A 105 5.27 -9.97 9.30
CA ARG A 105 5.37 -8.97 10.38
C ARG A 105 6.72 -8.26 10.36
N ALA A 106 7.81 -8.99 10.18
CA ALA A 106 9.16 -8.43 10.13
C ALA A 106 9.31 -7.49 8.91
N SER A 107 8.82 -7.93 7.75
CA SER A 107 8.81 -7.12 6.52
C SER A 107 7.98 -5.86 6.67
N ALA A 108 6.74 -5.98 7.19
CA ALA A 108 5.86 -4.85 7.44
C ALA A 108 6.50 -3.84 8.40
N ARG A 109 7.08 -4.29 9.52
CA ARG A 109 7.80 -3.41 10.46
C ARG A 109 8.99 -2.73 9.82
N SER A 110 9.76 -3.44 8.98
CA SER A 110 10.88 -2.85 8.24
C SER A 110 10.42 -1.72 7.32
N LEU A 111 9.29 -1.88 6.64
CA LEU A 111 8.70 -0.85 5.76
C LEU A 111 8.21 0.39 6.53
N LEU A 112 7.71 0.20 7.75
CA LEU A 112 7.26 1.29 8.62
C LEU A 112 8.42 2.04 9.28
N GLY A 113 9.47 1.31 9.67
CA GLY A 113 10.68 1.88 10.27
C GLY A 113 11.61 2.56 9.27
N SER A 114 11.41 2.34 7.96
CA SER A 114 12.15 3.03 6.91
C SER A 114 11.51 4.39 6.58
N THR A 115 11.49 5.28 7.56
CA THR A 115 11.54 6.72 7.27
C THR A 115 12.90 6.98 6.64
N THR A 116 12.89 7.33 5.36
CA THR A 116 14.07 7.73 4.59
C THR A 116 15.04 8.58 5.41
N GLY A 117 16.29 8.15 5.50
CA GLY A 117 17.46 9.01 5.73
C GLY A 117 17.69 9.99 4.58
N GLY A 118 16.64 10.70 4.16
CA GLY A 118 16.73 11.86 3.31
C GLY A 118 16.79 13.07 4.23
N LYS A 119 17.96 13.71 4.30
CA LYS A 119 18.03 15.11 4.73
C LYS A 119 17.01 15.88 3.88
N ALA A 120 16.02 16.49 4.52
CA ALA A 120 15.32 17.60 3.90
C ALA A 120 16.36 18.69 3.62
N PRO A 121 16.58 19.12 2.37
CA PRO A 121 17.22 20.41 2.15
C PRO A 121 16.27 21.49 2.68
N CYS A 122 16.86 22.49 3.34
CA CYS A 122 16.21 23.77 3.59
C CYS A 122 15.77 24.41 2.27
#